data_AF-A0A2G6IS56-F1
#
_entry.id   AF-A0A2G6IS56-F1
#
_cell.length_a   1.000
_cell.length_b   1.000
_cell.length_c   1.000
_cell.angle_alpha   90.00
_cell.angle_beta   90.00
_cell.angle_gamma   90.00
#
_symmetry.space_group_name_H-M   'P 1'
#
loop_
_entity.id
_entity.type
_entity.pdbx_description
1 polymer ?
#
loop_
_entity_poly.entity_id
_entity_poly.type
_entity_poly.pdbx_seq_one_letter_code
_entity_poly.pdbx_strand_id
1 'polypeptide(L)' 'MANRPAIVTKGEVARSIAAAISAGLKIGRVEVDHRTGRVVIVPEGSLNDSGSNPCDRLLK' A
#
# COMPACT_ATOMS: atom_id res chain seq x y z
N MET A 1 20.85 14.36 7.19
CA MET A 1 19.88 13.56 6.42
C MET A 1 20.26 13.68 4.96
N ALA A 2 20.76 12.61 4.34
CA ALA A 2 21.17 12.63 2.95
C ALA A 2 19.95 12.82 2.05
N ASN A 3 20.02 13.82 1.17
CA ASN A 3 18.95 14.23 0.26
C ASN A 3 18.81 13.22 -0.90
N ARG A 4 18.48 11.96 -0.57
CA ARG A 4 18.27 10.91 -1.58
C ARG A 4 16.93 11.18 -2.28
N PRO A 5 16.91 11.26 -3.62
CA PRO A 5 15.65 11.35 -4.34
C PRO A 5 14.79 10.11 -4.03
N ALA A 6 13.51 10.35 -3.74
CA ALA A 6 12.56 9.26 -3.57
C ALA A 6 12.46 8.48 -4.89
N ILE A 7 12.47 7.15 -4.80
CA ILE A 7 12.36 6.27 -5.98
C ILE A 7 11.01 6.49 -6.67
N VAL A 8 9.97 6.80 -5.90
CA VAL A 8 8.63 7.09 -6.39
C VAL A 8 8.30 8.54 -6.10
N THR A 9 7.83 9.23 -7.13
CA THR A 9 7.41 10.62 -7.04
C THR A 9 5.95 10.74 -6.60
N LYS A 10 5.61 11.89 -6.02
CA LYS A 10 4.21 12.22 -5.66
C LYS A 10 3.26 12.11 -6.87
N GLY A 11 3.73 12.49 -8.06
CA GLY A 11 2.93 12.45 -9.28
C GLY A 11 2.56 11.03 -9.70
N GLU A 12 3.47 10.07 -9.52
CA GLU A 12 3.20 8.66 -9.80
C GLU A 12 2.20 8.07 -8.82
N VAL A 13 2.35 8.35 -7.52
CA VAL A 13 1.39 7.90 -6.50
C VAL A 13 0.00 8.47 -6.80
N ALA A 14 -0.12 9.76 -7.10
CA ALA A 14 -1.39 10.39 -7.41
C ALA A 14 -2.05 9.80 -8.68
N ARG A 15 -1.27 9.51 -9.73
CA ARG A 15 -1.78 8.83 -10.94
C ARG A 15 -2.28 7.43 -10.64
N SER A 16 -1.55 6.65 -9.84
CA SER A 16 -1.98 5.30 -9.47
C SER A 16 -3.26 5.29 -8.66
N ILE A 17 -3.41 6.25 -7.73
CA ILE A 17 -4.65 6.42 -6.95
C ILE A 17 -5.82 6.82 -7.87
N ALA A 18 -5.61 7.80 -8.76
CA ALA A 18 -6.64 8.23 -9.69
C ALA A 18 -7.09 7.10 -10.63
N ALA A 19 -6.15 6.29 -11.12
CA ALA A 19 -6.45 5.11 -11.93
C ALA A 19 -7.29 4.09 -11.14
N ALA A 20 -6.94 3.81 -9.88
CA ALA A 20 -7.72 2.92 -9.03
C ALA A 20 -9.16 3.43 -8.78
N ILE A 21 -9.32 4.73 -8.52
CA ILE A 21 -10.64 5.36 -8.38
C ILE A 21 -11.44 5.25 -9.69
N SER A 22 -10.81 5.51 -10.84
CA SER A 22 -11.47 5.41 -12.15
C SER A 22 -11.91 3.98 -12.49
N ALA A 23 -11.21 2.98 -11.96
CA ALA A 23 -11.58 1.57 -12.05
C ALA A 23 -12.72 1.18 -11.08
N GLY A 24 -13.27 2.14 -10.31
CA GLY A 24 -14.36 1.92 -9.37
C GLY A 24 -13.93 1.39 -8.00
N LEU A 25 -12.63 1.38 -7.70
CA LEU A 25 -12.14 0.96 -6.38
C LEU A 25 -12.32 2.11 -5.38
N LYS A 26 -13.01 1.82 -4.27
CA LYS A 26 -13.01 2.69 -3.09
C LYS A 26 -11.70 2.48 -2.35
N ILE A 27 -10.91 3.52 -2.17
CA ILE A 27 -9.55 3.42 -1.60
C ILE A 27 -9.65 3.48 -0.08
N GLY A 28 -9.18 2.45 0.62
CA GLY A 28 -9.18 2.41 2.09
C GLY A 28 -7.82 2.74 2.69
N ARG A 29 -6.73 2.21 2.11
CA ARG A 29 -5.36 2.43 2.59
C ARG A 29 -4.39 2.48 1.42
N VAL A 30 -3.42 3.38 1.50
CA VAL A 30 -2.30 3.44 0.55
C VAL A 30 -1.00 3.31 1.33
N GLU A 31 -0.20 2.32 0.97
CA GLU A 31 1.13 2.11 1.53
C GLU A 31 2.18 2.42 0.49
N VAL A 32 3.18 3.22 0.87
CA VAL A 32 4.31 3.56 0.02
C VAL A 32 5.58 3.12 0.71
N ASP A 33 6.23 2.10 0.17
CA ASP A 33 7.57 1.73 0.58
C ASP A 33 8.58 2.58 -0.18
N HIS A 34 9.13 3.58 0.51
CA HIS A 34 10.11 4.50 -0.06
C HIS A 34 11.50 3.87 -0.30
N ARG A 35 11.78 2.67 0.26
CA ARG A 35 13.06 1.95 0.06
C ARG A 35 13.04 1.14 -1.22
N THR A 36 11.92 0.50 -1.53
CA THR A 36 11.75 -0.36 -2.72
C THR A 36 11.01 0.33 -3.86
N GLY A 37 10.29 1.42 -3.56
CA GLY A 37 9.41 2.10 -4.51
C GLY A 37 8.08 1.38 -4.75
N ARG A 38 7.68 0.48 -3.85
CA ARG A 38 6.42 -0.25 -3.97
C ARG A 38 5.25 0.62 -3.49
N VAL A 39 4.22 0.75 -4.31
CA VAL A 39 2.95 1.40 -3.96
C VAL A 39 1.87 0.33 -3.90
N VAL A 40 1.26 0.15 -2.72
CA VAL A 40 0.16 -0.80 -2.51
C VAL A 40 -1.10 0.01 -2.22
N ILE A 41 -2.13 -0.21 -3.04
CA ILE A 41 -3.45 0.40 -2.87
C ILE A 41 -4.40 -0.69 -2.40
N VAL A 42 -4.91 -0.55 -1.18
CA VAL A 42 -5.86 -1.48 -0.57
C VAL A 42 -7.25 -0.85 -0.64
N PRO A 43 -8.21 -1.49 -1.32
CA PRO A 43 -9.56 -0.96 -1.37
C PRO A 43 -10.31 -1.16 -0.06
N GLU A 44 -11.29 -0.30 0.23
CA GLU A 44 -12.21 -0.45 1.36
C GLU A 44 -12.96 -1.78 1.24
N GLY A 45 -13.05 -2.52 2.35
CA GLY A 45 -13.71 -3.82 2.39
C GLY A 45 -12.86 -5.00 1.92
N SER A 46 -11.62 -4.79 1.45
CA SER A 46 -10.66 -5.89 1.35
C SER A 46 -10.20 -6.31 2.74
N LEU A 47 -10.76 -7.42 3.20
CA LEU A 47 -10.29 -8.22 4.34
C LEU A 47 -8.90 -8.81 4.03
N ASN A 48 -7.89 -7.96 3.85
CA ASN A 48 -6.50 -8.36 4.06
C ASN A 48 -6.08 -7.81 5.41
N ASP A 49 -6.72 -8.40 6.42
CA ASP A 49 -6.18 -8.52 7.76
C ASP A 49 -4.79 -9.16 7.63
N SER A 50 -3.77 -8.32 7.52
CA SER A 50 -2.37 -8.75 7.64
C SER A 50 -1.99 -8.96 9.12
N GLY A 51 -2.98 -9.14 9.99
CA GLY A 51 -2.83 -9.45 11.41
C GLY A 51 -3.03 -10.94 11.69
N SER A 52 -1.92 -11.61 11.99
CA SER A 52 -1.84 -12.97 12.56
C SER A 52 -2.19 -14.14 11.64
N ASN A 53 -1.15 -14.89 11.29
CA ASN A 53 -1.29 -16.30 10.94
C ASN A 53 -1.99 -17.01 12.13
N PRO A 54 -3.17 -17.64 11.95
CA PRO A 54 -3.87 -18.32 13.04
C PRO A 54 -3.05 -19.46 13.66
N CYS A 55 -2.01 -19.95 12.96
CA CYS A 55 -1.10 -20.99 13.45
C CYS A 55 -0.04 -20.48 14.44
N ASP A 56 0.17 -19.17 14.61
CA ASP A 56 1.16 -18.64 15.58
C ASP A 56 0.75 -18.89 17.04
N ARG A 57 -0.52 -19.26 17.30
CA ARG A 57 -1.00 -19.67 18.63
C ARG A 57 -0.54 -21.08 19.04
N LEU A 58 -0.08 -21.90 18.10
CA LEU A 58 0.28 -23.30 18.32
C LEU A 58 1.77 -23.51 18.60
N LEU A 59 2.59 -22.45 18.56
CA LEU A 59 4.05 -22.49 18.74
C LEU A 59 4.51 -22.02 20.14
N LYS A 60 3.63 -22.01 21.14
CA LYS A 60 3.97 -21.75 22.54
C LYS A 60 4.13 -23.03 23.34
#